data_AF-A0AAU4DWN1-F1
#
_entry.id   AF-A0AAU4DWN1-F1
#
_cell.length_a   1.000
_cell.length_b   1.000
_cell.length_c   1.000
_cell.angle_alpha   90.00
_cell.angle_beta   90.00
_cell.angle_gamma   90.00
#
_symmetry.space_group_name_H-M   'P 1'
#
loop_
_entity.id
_entity.type
_entity.pdbx_description
1 polymer ?
#
loop_
_entity_poly.entity_id
_entity_poly.type
_entity_poly.pdbx_seq_one_letter_code
_entity_poly.pdbx_strand_id
1 'polypeptide(L)' 'MDDRDRIRLDDWEMNPGVQAAVRATWDQVDADTIATSADTGWFRDQVGRLYGWDVPGVDYEVAAETTVPWPASPSSGA' A
#
# COMPACT_ATOMS: atom_id res chain seq x y z
N MET A 1 21.04 -5.66 12.38
CA MET A 1 20.75 -6.87 11.60
C MET A 1 20.23 -7.93 12.56
N ASP A 2 19.38 -8.84 12.08
CA ASP A 2 18.87 -9.96 12.89
C ASP A 2 19.87 -11.13 12.95
N ASP A 3 19.43 -12.27 13.51
CA ASP A 3 20.21 -13.50 13.64
C ASP A 3 20.62 -14.14 12.31
N ARG A 4 20.06 -13.67 11.19
CA ARG A 4 20.34 -14.12 9.82
C ARG A 4 20.96 -13.01 8.97
N ASP A 5 21.53 -12.00 9.61
CA ASP A 5 22.21 -10.88 8.97
C ASP A 5 21.30 -10.04 8.05
N ARG A 6 19.99 -9.99 8.34
CA ARG A 6 19.02 -9.19 7.57
C ARG A 6 18.86 -7.81 8.19
N ILE A 7 18.73 -6.78 7.35
CA ILE A 7 18.25 -5.47 7.78
C ILE A 7 16.73 -5.57 7.94
N ARG A 8 16.22 -5.22 9.12
CA ARG A 8 14.79 -5.28 9.46
C ARG A 8 14.23 -3.87 9.41
N LEU A 9 13.16 -3.71 8.64
CA LEU A 9 12.40 -2.45 8.54
C LEU A 9 10.99 -2.60 9.12
N ASP A 10 10.68 -3.78 9.65
CA ASP A 10 9.37 -4.20 10.11
C ASP A 10 9.27 -4.26 11.64
N ASP A 11 10.22 -3.68 12.37
CA ASP A 11 10.26 -3.74 13.85
C ASP A 11 8.99 -3.17 14.50
N TRP A 12 8.39 -2.13 13.91
CA TRP A 12 7.14 -1.55 14.41
C TRP A 12 5.94 -2.46 14.16
N GLU A 13 5.88 -3.10 13.00
CA GLU A 13 4.83 -4.07 12.64
C GLU A 13 4.95 -5.36 13.47
N MET A 14 6.18 -5.81 13.70
CA MET A 14 6.49 -7.03 14.45
C MET A 14 6.46 -6.84 15.96
N ASN A 15 6.10 -5.65 16.45
CA ASN A 15 5.92 -5.40 17.87
C ASN A 15 4.92 -6.40 18.48
N PRO A 16 5.24 -7.07 19.61
CA PRO A 16 4.36 -8.09 20.19
C PRO A 16 2.94 -7.61 20.51
N GLY A 17 2.77 -6.36 20.92
CA GLY A 17 1.45 -5.78 21.19
C GLY A 17 0.62 -5.57 19.92
N VAL A 18 1.26 -5.13 18.84
CA VAL A 18 0.62 -5.00 17.51
C VAL A 18 0.18 -6.37 17.00
N GLN A 19 1.09 -7.35 17.01
CA GLN A 19 0.81 -8.71 16.55
C GLN A 19 -0.31 -9.39 17.37
N ALA A 20 -0.34 -9.19 18.69
CA ALA A 20 -1.40 -9.72 19.55
C ALA A 20 -2.76 -9.08 19.24
N ALA A 21 -2.81 -7.76 19.02
CA ALA A 21 -4.04 -7.06 18.66
C ALA A 21 -4.57 -7.52 17.30
N VAL A 22 -3.70 -7.62 16.29
CA VAL A 22 -4.08 -8.13 14.96
C VAL A 22 -4.63 -9.54 15.05
N ARG A 23 -3.99 -10.43 15.83
CA ARG A 23 -4.47 -11.80 16.01
C ARG A 23 -5.85 -11.88 16.68
N ALA A 24 -6.06 -11.10 17.74
CA ALA A 24 -7.35 -11.06 18.43
C ALA A 24 -8.48 -10.57 17.50
N THR A 25 -8.21 -9.55 16.67
CA THR A 25 -9.16 -9.07 15.67
C THR A 25 -9.42 -10.14 14.60
N TRP A 26 -8.36 -10.81 14.11
CA TRP A 26 -8.47 -11.83 13.08
C TRP A 26 -9.41 -12.98 13.46
N ASP A 27 -9.38 -13.41 14.73
CA ASP A 27 -10.21 -14.51 15.23
C ASP A 27 -11.70 -14.13 15.35
N GLN A 28 -12.05 -12.85 15.21
CA GLN A 28 -13.41 -12.32 15.42
C GLN A 28 -14.08 -11.80 14.16
N VAL A 29 -13.32 -11.50 13.10
CA VAL A 29 -13.85 -10.90 11.88
C VAL A 29 -14.38 -11.93 10.91
N ASP A 30 -15.40 -11.52 10.16
CA ASP A 30 -15.97 -12.22 9.03
C ASP A 30 -16.31 -11.23 7.90
N ALA A 31 -16.97 -11.71 6.84
CA ALA A 31 -17.32 -10.88 5.70
C ALA A 31 -18.24 -9.69 6.06
N ASP A 32 -19.09 -9.85 7.08
CA ASP A 32 -20.05 -8.82 7.47
C ASP A 32 -19.43 -7.77 8.41
N THR A 33 -18.41 -8.16 9.17
CA THR A 33 -17.82 -7.33 10.24
C THR A 33 -16.48 -6.69 9.87
N ILE A 34 -15.74 -7.24 8.92
CA ILE A 34 -14.36 -6.81 8.57
C ILE A 34 -14.26 -5.32 8.25
N ALA A 35 -15.25 -4.73 7.58
CA ALA A 35 -15.24 -3.32 7.19
C ALA A 35 -15.29 -2.36 8.40
N THR A 36 -15.69 -2.84 9.58
CA THR A 36 -15.69 -2.07 10.84
C THR A 36 -14.47 -2.35 11.71
N SER A 37 -13.82 -3.48 11.51
CA SER A 37 -12.67 -3.94 12.30
C SER A 37 -11.32 -3.63 11.67
N ALA A 38 -11.28 -3.34 10.37
CA ALA A 38 -10.09 -2.99 9.63
C ALA A 38 -10.36 -1.83 8.67
N ASP A 39 -9.31 -1.10 8.30
CA ASP A 39 -9.41 -0.01 7.33
C ASP A 39 -9.38 -0.53 5.88
N THR A 40 -10.44 -1.25 5.50
CA THR A 40 -10.58 -1.82 4.16
C THR A 40 -10.73 -0.75 3.09
N GLY A 41 -11.25 0.42 3.45
CA GLY A 41 -11.37 1.58 2.56
C GLY A 41 -10.00 2.11 2.17
N TRP A 42 -9.16 2.42 3.16
CA TRP A 42 -7.79 2.85 2.92
C TRP A 42 -6.99 1.83 2.12
N PHE A 43 -7.13 0.53 2.43
CA PHE A 43 -6.45 -0.53 1.69
C PHE A 43 -6.85 -0.55 0.22
N ARG A 44 -8.16 -0.50 -0.08
CA ARG A 44 -8.66 -0.43 -1.46
C ARG A 44 -8.12 0.81 -2.17
N ASP A 45 -8.10 1.96 -1.52
CA ASP A 45 -7.58 3.20 -2.10
C ASP A 45 -6.07 3.08 -2.37
N GLN A 46 -5.28 2.41 -1.51
CA GLN A 46 -3.86 2.14 -1.79
C GLN A 46 -3.69 1.23 -3.02
N VAL A 47 -4.52 0.19 -3.15
CA VAL A 47 -4.52 -0.67 -4.34
C VAL A 47 -4.87 0.15 -5.58
N GLY A 48 -5.90 1.01 -5.51
CA GLY A 48 -6.25 1.94 -6.58
C GLY A 48 -5.07 2.80 -7.01
N ARG A 49 -4.36 3.39 -6.04
CA ARG A 49 -3.20 4.27 -6.29
C ARG A 49 -2.04 3.58 -7.00
N LEU A 50 -1.81 2.28 -6.74
CA LEU A 50 -0.80 1.50 -7.49
C LEU A 50 -1.11 1.46 -8.99
N TYR A 51 -2.39 1.54 -9.37
CA TYR A 51 -2.86 1.55 -10.75
C TYR A 51 -3.27 2.94 -11.23
N GLY A 52 -2.94 3.99 -10.49
CA GLY A 52 -3.23 5.37 -10.87
C GLY A 52 -4.66 5.83 -10.59
N TRP A 53 -5.42 5.15 -9.76
CA TRP A 53 -6.76 5.55 -9.29
C TRP A 53 -6.72 6.17 -7.88
N ASP A 54 -7.71 6.99 -7.53
CA ASP A 54 -7.82 7.64 -6.22
C ASP A 54 -6.55 8.38 -5.77
N VAL A 55 -5.83 8.96 -6.74
CA VAL A 55 -4.64 9.78 -6.52
C VAL A 55 -5.07 11.22 -6.22
N PRO A 56 -4.75 11.77 -5.03
CA PRO A 56 -5.13 13.13 -4.68
C PRO A 56 -4.58 14.15 -5.69
N GLY A 57 -5.44 15.02 -6.20
CA GLY A 57 -5.08 16.08 -7.14
C GLY A 57 -5.11 15.69 -8.63
N VAL A 58 -5.48 14.45 -8.97
CA VAL A 58 -5.72 14.03 -10.36
C VAL A 58 -7.19 14.27 -10.73
N ASP A 59 -7.40 14.95 -11.85
CA ASP A 59 -8.74 15.12 -12.44
C ASP A 59 -9.04 13.95 -13.38
N TYR A 60 -9.89 13.03 -12.93
CA TYR A 60 -10.30 11.84 -13.68
C TYR A 60 -11.40 12.11 -14.71
N GLU A 61 -11.97 13.32 -14.76
CA GLU A 61 -12.96 13.70 -15.78
C GLU A 61 -12.30 14.14 -17.10
N VAL A 62 -10.99 14.42 -17.07
CA VAL A 62 -10.20 14.81 -18.23
C VAL A 62 -9.74 13.58 -19.00
N ALA A 63 -9.86 13.62 -20.33
CA ALA A 63 -9.34 12.58 -21.20
C ALA A 63 -7.81 12.45 -21.06
N ALA A 64 -7.33 11.24 -20.78
CA ALA A 64 -5.91 10.92 -20.71
C ALA A 64 -5.42 10.30 -22.03
N GLU A 65 -4.28 10.76 -22.53
CA GLU A 65 -3.55 10.09 -23.60
C GLU A 65 -3.00 8.74 -23.07
N THR A 66 -3.25 7.66 -23.80
CA THR A 66 -2.90 6.29 -23.38
C THR A 66 -1.63 5.77 -24.07
N THR A 67 -1.23 6.41 -25.17
CA THR A 67 0.00 6.08 -25.90
C THR A 67 1.13 7.00 -25.45
N VAL A 68 1.61 6.78 -24.22
CA VAL A 68 2.70 7.56 -23.64
C VAL A 68 4.05 6.90 -23.97
N PRO A 69 4.98 7.56 -24.69
CA PRO A 69 6.30 7.01 -24.94
C PRO A 69 7.11 6.92 -23.64
N TRP A 70 7.97 5.91 -23.53
CA TRP A 70 8.90 5.83 -22.40
C TRP A 70 9.80 7.07 -22.37
N PRO A 71 10.02 7.70 -21.21
CA PRO A 71 10.90 8.87 -21.12
C PRO A 71 12.30 8.53 -21.63
N ALA A 72 12.89 9.42 -22.43
CA ALA A 72 14.26 9.24 -22.90
C ALA A 72 15.19 9.08 -21.69
N SER A 73 16.13 8.12 -21.76
CA SER A 73 17.16 8.02 -20.74
C SER A 73 17.90 9.36 -20.65
N PRO A 74 18.19 9.86 -19.43
CA PRO A 74 18.99 11.06 -19.31
C PRO A 74 20.29 10.83 -20.07
N SER A 75 20.62 11.72 -21.02
CA SER A 75 21.90 11.65 -21.72
C SER A 75 22.97 11.69 -20.64
N SER A 76 23.80 10.65 -20.55
CA SER A 76 24.99 10.67 -19.72
C SER A 76 25.87 11.81 -20.24
N GLY A 77 25.78 12.96 -19.60
CA GLY A 77 26.68 14.07 -19.85
C GLY A 77 28.10 13.59 -19.52
N ALA A 78 28.92 13.52 -20.56
CA ALA A 78 30.38 13.51 -20.43
C ALA A 78 30.86 14.95 -20.25
#